data_AF-A0AB39G3G7-F1
#
_entry.id   AF-A0AB39G3G7-F1
#
_cell.length_a   1.000
_cell.length_b   1.000
_cell.length_c   1.000
_cell.angle_alpha   90.00
_cell.angle_beta   90.00
_cell.angle_gamma   90.00
#
_symmetry.space_group_name_H-M   'P 1'
#
loop_
_entity.id
_entity.type
_entity.pdbx_description
1 polymer ?
#
loop_
_entity_poly.entity_id
_entity_poly.type
_entity_poly.pdbx_seq_one_letter_code
_entity_poly.pdbx_strand_id
1 'polypeptide(L)'
;MEDDASIRFGCTDVRTNLALLRAARETHPDAFIVYKPHPDVASGNRQGVVSEAQALAYADHVETRCSVISCIEACDAVHTMTSLTGFDALLRHKKVVTYGQPFYAGWGLTEDRVVGGAAFARRRRRLTLAELVAGTLLDYPLYWDPLLKGYTTCEAVLNRLVEERDRRAQDGTLERLNRGWWARSQRKFHAIWRAWRTAD
;
A
#
# COMPACT_ATOMS: atom_id res chain seq x y z
N MET A 1 -5.81 6.98 -0.41
CA MET A 1 -6.48 8.29 -0.38
C MET A 1 -7.58 8.25 -1.43
N GLU A 2 -8.70 8.93 -1.24
CA GLU A 2 -9.91 8.72 -2.07
C GLU A 2 -9.78 9.25 -3.51
N ASP A 3 -8.88 10.22 -3.72
CA ASP A 3 -8.59 10.83 -5.01
C ASP A 3 -7.59 10.03 -5.88
N ASP A 4 -7.09 8.92 -5.35
CA ASP A 4 -6.09 8.10 -6.02
C ASP A 4 -6.64 7.51 -7.33
N ALA A 5 -5.83 7.52 -8.39
CA ALA A 5 -6.21 6.94 -9.68
C ALA A 5 -6.59 5.47 -9.55
N SER A 6 -5.95 4.73 -8.62
CA SER A 6 -6.29 3.34 -8.34
C SER A 6 -7.72 3.17 -7.82
N ILE A 7 -8.26 4.11 -7.04
CA ILE A 7 -9.66 4.07 -6.60
C ILE A 7 -10.58 4.50 -7.75
N ARG A 8 -10.22 5.57 -8.46
CA ARG A 8 -11.03 6.09 -9.58
C ARG A 8 -11.26 5.04 -10.68
N PHE A 9 -10.25 4.25 -11.00
CA PHE A 9 -10.32 3.23 -12.06
C PHE A 9 -10.49 1.81 -11.54
N GLY A 10 -10.25 1.58 -10.25
CA GLY A 10 -10.31 0.25 -9.64
C GLY A 10 -11.52 0.01 -8.75
N CYS A 11 -12.31 1.02 -8.39
CA CYS A 11 -13.48 0.83 -7.51
C CYS A 11 -14.81 1.20 -8.21
N THR A 12 -15.86 0.44 -7.90
CA THR A 12 -17.24 0.71 -8.33
C THR A 12 -18.08 1.27 -7.19
N ASP A 13 -18.38 0.45 -6.20
CA ASP A 13 -19.39 0.77 -5.17
C ASP A 13 -18.72 1.32 -3.91
N VAL A 14 -17.65 0.66 -3.46
CA VAL A 14 -16.86 1.09 -2.30
C VAL A 14 -15.69 1.95 -2.78
N ARG A 15 -15.87 3.28 -2.70
CA ARG A 15 -14.89 4.28 -3.20
C ARG A 15 -14.34 5.23 -2.13
N THR A 16 -14.85 5.14 -0.91
CA THR A 16 -14.43 6.01 0.20
C THR A 16 -13.95 5.17 1.38
N ASN A 17 -13.10 5.77 2.22
CA ASN A 17 -12.60 5.11 3.43
C ASN A 17 -13.75 4.76 4.39
N LEU A 18 -14.74 5.66 4.50
CA LEU A 18 -15.93 5.41 5.33
C LEU A 18 -16.79 4.26 4.77
N ALA A 19 -16.96 4.18 3.45
CA ALA A 19 -17.67 3.07 2.83
C ALA A 19 -16.94 1.73 3.04
N LEU A 20 -15.60 1.73 2.98
CA LEU A 20 -14.80 0.54 3.27
C LEU A 20 -15.00 0.10 4.73
N LEU A 21 -14.96 1.02 5.69
CA LEU A 21 -15.20 0.71 7.11
C LEU A 21 -16.60 0.14 7.36
N ARG A 22 -17.62 0.76 6.77
CA ARG A 22 -19.00 0.26 6.81
C ARG A 22 -19.10 -1.17 6.28
N ALA A 23 -18.58 -1.40 5.08
CA ALA A 23 -18.63 -2.71 4.45
C ALA A 23 -17.85 -3.78 5.23
N ALA A 24 -16.73 -3.42 5.85
CA ALA A 24 -15.97 -4.32 6.73
C ALA A 24 -16.77 -4.69 7.98
N ARG A 25 -17.39 -3.72 8.67
CA ARG A 25 -18.24 -3.97 9.85
C ARG A 25 -19.49 -4.78 9.51
N GLU A 26 -20.16 -4.49 8.40
CA GLU A 26 -21.32 -5.26 7.94
C GLU A 26 -20.95 -6.72 7.64
N THR A 27 -19.76 -6.95 7.09
CA THR A 27 -19.27 -8.31 6.79
C THR A 27 -18.82 -9.04 8.06
N HIS A 28 -18.29 -8.32 9.04
CA HIS A 28 -17.76 -8.88 10.28
C HIS A 28 -18.32 -8.15 11.51
N PRO A 29 -19.59 -8.37 11.88
CA PRO A 29 -20.25 -7.65 12.96
C PRO A 29 -19.52 -7.78 14.31
N ASP A 30 -19.02 -8.98 14.62
CA ASP A 30 -18.42 -9.31 15.92
C ASP A 30 -16.89 -9.23 15.94
N ALA A 31 -16.24 -8.89 14.82
CA ALA A 31 -14.79 -8.81 14.76
C ALA A 31 -14.25 -7.53 15.42
N PHE A 32 -13.02 -7.60 15.93
CA PHE A 32 -12.29 -6.41 16.37
C PHE A 32 -11.67 -5.70 15.15
N ILE A 33 -12.23 -4.56 14.76
CA ILE A 33 -11.84 -3.83 13.56
C ILE A 33 -10.88 -2.70 13.92
N VAL A 34 -9.67 -2.77 13.36
CA VAL A 34 -8.67 -1.70 13.44
C VAL A 34 -8.65 -0.91 12.14
N TYR A 35 -8.94 0.39 12.22
CA TYR A 35 -8.76 1.31 11.10
C TYR A 35 -7.36 1.92 11.11
N LYS A 36 -6.58 1.65 10.04
CA LYS A 36 -5.27 2.28 9.82
C LYS A 36 -5.40 3.39 8.76
N PRO A 37 -5.55 4.68 9.14
CA PRO A 37 -5.56 5.76 8.18
C PRO A 37 -4.23 5.85 7.44
N HIS A 38 -4.29 6.23 6.16
CA HIS A 38 -3.11 6.46 5.33
C HIS A 38 -2.30 7.64 5.89
N PRO A 39 -0.96 7.56 5.99
CA PRO A 39 -0.13 8.61 6.58
C PRO A 39 -0.35 9.99 5.94
N ASP A 40 -0.49 10.04 4.61
CA ASP A 40 -0.76 11.31 3.91
C ASP A 40 -2.13 11.92 4.24
N VAL A 41 -3.15 11.11 4.56
CA VAL A 41 -4.46 11.58 5.02
C VAL A 41 -4.38 12.05 6.46
N ALA A 42 -3.68 11.30 7.32
CA ALA A 42 -3.43 11.70 8.71
C ALA A 42 -2.63 13.01 8.82
N SER A 43 -1.77 13.31 7.83
CA SER A 43 -1.05 14.59 7.75
C SER A 43 -1.83 15.74 7.13
N GLY A 44 -3.11 15.55 6.76
CA GLY A 44 -3.96 16.57 6.15
C GLY A 44 -3.62 16.92 4.69
N ASN A 45 -2.79 16.13 4.01
CA ASN A 45 -2.29 16.46 2.67
C ASN A 45 -3.21 15.98 1.53
N ARG A 46 -4.23 15.14 1.82
CA ARG A 46 -5.15 14.58 0.82
C ARG A 46 -6.59 14.46 1.33
N GLN A 47 -7.54 14.38 0.39
CA GLN A 47 -8.95 14.12 0.66
C GLN A 47 -9.19 12.67 1.15
N GLY A 48 -10.31 12.48 1.85
CA GLY A 48 -10.69 11.20 2.49
C GLY A 48 -10.41 11.14 3.99
N VAL A 49 -10.37 12.30 4.65
CA VAL A 49 -10.35 12.39 6.12
C VAL A 49 -11.67 11.84 6.64
N VAL A 50 -11.62 10.64 7.21
CA VAL A 50 -12.68 10.13 8.06
C VAL A 50 -12.38 10.70 9.44
N SER A 51 -13.33 11.44 10.03
CA SER A 51 -13.14 11.93 11.40
C SER A 51 -13.00 10.73 12.35
N GLU A 52 -12.28 10.90 13.45
CA GLU A 52 -12.12 9.82 14.42
C GLU A 52 -13.48 9.30 14.91
N ALA A 53 -14.45 10.19 15.16
CA ALA A 53 -15.82 9.83 15.50
C ALA A 53 -16.53 9.00 14.42
N GLN A 54 -16.34 9.34 13.14
CA GLN A 54 -16.90 8.55 12.03
C GLN A 54 -16.22 7.18 11.89
N ALA A 55 -14.91 7.11 12.12
CA ALA A 55 -14.18 5.85 12.08
C ALA A 55 -14.61 4.92 13.21
N LEU A 56 -14.67 5.44 14.44
CA LEU A 56 -15.07 4.69 15.64
C LEU A 56 -16.54 4.27 15.66
N ALA A 57 -17.38 4.81 14.77
CA ALA A 57 -18.73 4.30 14.56
C ALA A 57 -18.75 2.90 13.93
N TYR A 58 -17.66 2.47 13.28
CA TYR A 58 -17.57 1.20 12.57
C TYR A 58 -16.32 0.38 12.95
N ALA A 59 -15.27 1.02 13.46
CA ALA A 59 -14.04 0.40 13.96
C ALA A 59 -13.97 0.45 15.49
N ASP A 60 -13.31 -0.53 16.10
CA ASP A 60 -13.07 -0.57 17.55
C ASP A 60 -11.83 0.24 17.94
N HIS A 61 -10.90 0.44 16.99
CA HIS A 61 -9.68 1.19 17.21
C HIS A 61 -9.18 1.91 15.94
N VAL A 62 -8.55 3.08 16.11
CA VAL A 62 -7.87 3.81 15.04
C VAL A 62 -6.37 3.82 15.31
N GLU A 63 -5.60 3.12 14.49
CA GLU A 63 -4.16 2.93 14.66
C GLU A 63 -3.35 3.98 13.88
N THR A 64 -2.64 4.84 14.60
CA THR A 64 -1.87 5.97 14.02
C THR A 64 -0.37 5.91 14.27
N ARG A 65 0.09 5.02 15.15
CA ARG A 65 1.46 4.92 15.67
C ARG A 65 2.22 3.74 15.07
N CYS A 66 1.59 2.56 15.01
CA CYS A 66 2.22 1.34 14.53
C CYS A 66 2.45 1.37 13.01
N SER A 67 3.48 0.63 12.58
CA SER A 67 3.73 0.43 11.15
C SER A 67 2.61 -0.41 10.54
N VAL A 68 2.35 -0.22 9.24
CA VAL A 68 1.36 -1.04 8.52
C VAL A 68 1.75 -2.52 8.52
N ILE A 69 3.04 -2.82 8.48
CA ILE A 69 3.57 -4.19 8.53
C ILE A 69 3.20 -4.87 9.86
N SER A 70 3.42 -4.18 10.98
CA SER A 70 3.06 -4.69 12.30
C SER A 70 1.56 -4.92 12.43
N CYS A 71 0.74 -4.04 11.84
CA CYS A 71 -0.72 -4.22 11.82
C CYS A 71 -1.13 -5.45 11.00
N ILE A 72 -0.50 -5.66 9.83
CA ILE A 72 -0.74 -6.83 8.98
C ILE A 72 -0.39 -8.11 9.75
N GLU A 73 0.76 -8.14 10.42
CA GLU A 73 1.23 -9.31 11.17
C GLU A 73 0.29 -9.66 12.32
N ALA A 74 -0.28 -8.66 12.99
CA ALA A 74 -1.20 -8.83 14.11
C ALA A 74 -2.65 -9.17 13.71
N CYS A 75 -3.06 -8.96 12.46
CA CYS A 75 -4.45 -9.19 12.04
C CYS A 75 -4.68 -10.59 11.44
N ASP A 76 -5.93 -11.06 11.48
CA ASP A 76 -6.35 -12.29 10.81
C ASP A 76 -6.61 -12.08 9.31
N ALA A 77 -7.17 -10.91 8.98
CA ALA A 77 -7.53 -10.53 7.61
C ALA A 77 -7.35 -9.04 7.36
N VAL A 78 -6.97 -8.70 6.12
CA VAL A 78 -6.85 -7.32 5.65
C VAL A 78 -7.99 -7.00 4.69
N HIS A 79 -8.78 -5.98 5.03
CA HIS A 79 -9.84 -5.43 4.19
C HIS A 79 -9.32 -4.18 3.47
N THR A 80 -9.42 -4.14 2.15
CA THR A 80 -8.87 -3.03 1.36
C THR A 80 -9.70 -2.77 0.11
N MET A 81 -9.63 -1.54 -0.42
CA MET A 81 -10.13 -1.24 -1.76
C MET A 81 -9.09 -1.66 -2.80
N THR A 82 -8.08 -0.83 -3.02
CA THR A 82 -7.03 -1.01 -4.04
C THR A 82 -5.62 -0.79 -3.49
N SER A 83 -5.46 -0.64 -2.17
CA SER A 83 -4.16 -0.34 -1.55
C SER A 83 -3.14 -1.43 -1.79
N LEU A 84 -1.88 -1.06 -2.01
CA LEU A 84 -0.76 -2.01 -2.08
C LEU A 84 -0.61 -2.83 -0.78
N THR A 85 -1.12 -2.32 0.35
CA THR A 85 -1.20 -3.04 1.64
C THR A 85 -1.85 -4.42 1.50
N GLY A 86 -2.84 -4.58 0.60
CA GLY A 86 -3.43 -5.89 0.35
C GLY A 86 -2.44 -6.87 -0.31
N PHE A 87 -1.58 -6.39 -1.21
CA PHE A 87 -0.51 -7.21 -1.76
C PHE A 87 0.55 -7.55 -0.69
N ASP A 88 0.94 -6.59 0.14
CA ASP A 88 1.86 -6.83 1.27
C ASP A 88 1.32 -7.87 2.27
N ALA A 89 0.00 -7.93 2.43
CA ALA A 89 -0.69 -8.92 3.25
C ALA A 89 -0.68 -10.31 2.60
N LEU A 90 -0.89 -10.40 1.27
CA LEU A 90 -0.73 -11.66 0.53
C LEU A 90 0.68 -12.22 0.67
N LEU A 91 1.72 -11.37 0.57
CA LEU A 91 3.12 -11.77 0.76
C LEU A 91 3.40 -12.35 2.16
N ARG A 92 2.56 -12.02 3.15
CA ARG A 92 2.62 -12.54 4.53
C ARG A 92 1.62 -13.66 4.78
N HIS A 93 1.03 -14.21 3.72
CA HIS A 93 0.02 -15.26 3.78
C HIS A 93 -1.21 -14.90 4.63
N LYS A 94 -1.53 -13.61 4.75
CA LYS A 94 -2.74 -13.15 5.41
C LYS A 94 -3.94 -13.26 4.48
N LYS A 95 -5.12 -13.48 5.05
CA LYS A 95 -6.37 -13.41 4.30
C LYS A 95 -6.58 -11.97 3.82
N VAL A 96 -6.97 -11.79 2.56
CA VAL A 96 -7.20 -10.46 1.99
C VAL A 96 -8.57 -10.39 1.34
N VAL A 97 -9.36 -9.40 1.74
CA VAL A 97 -10.67 -9.09 1.20
C VAL A 97 -10.58 -7.77 0.43
N THR A 98 -10.92 -7.80 -0.86
CA THR A 98 -10.84 -6.61 -1.71
C THR A 98 -12.22 -6.11 -2.13
N TYR A 99 -12.48 -4.83 -1.90
CA TYR A 99 -13.70 -4.11 -2.32
C TYR A 99 -13.50 -3.29 -3.60
N GLY A 100 -12.28 -3.26 -4.12
CA GLY A 100 -11.95 -2.76 -5.46
C GLY A 100 -11.37 -3.87 -6.34
N GLN A 101 -10.72 -3.46 -7.43
CA GLN A 101 -10.12 -4.35 -8.44
C GLN A 101 -8.61 -4.11 -8.61
N PRO A 102 -7.81 -4.12 -7.52
CA PRO A 102 -6.37 -3.94 -7.63
C PRO A 102 -5.73 -5.03 -8.49
N PHE A 103 -4.47 -4.82 -8.92
CA PHE A 103 -3.78 -5.75 -9.83
C PHE A 103 -3.71 -7.20 -9.30
N TYR A 104 -3.71 -7.37 -7.98
CA TYR A 104 -3.61 -8.66 -7.28
C TYR A 104 -4.96 -9.36 -7.02
N ALA A 105 -6.09 -8.69 -7.27
CA ALA A 105 -7.44 -9.26 -7.10
C ALA A 105 -7.87 -10.11 -8.32
N GLY A 106 -8.86 -10.99 -8.20
CA GLY A 106 -9.42 -11.74 -9.34
C GLY A 106 -8.56 -12.91 -9.83
N TRP A 107 -7.50 -13.27 -9.11
CA TRP A 107 -6.62 -14.41 -9.43
C TRP A 107 -6.83 -15.62 -8.51
N GLY A 108 -7.84 -15.58 -7.65
CA GLY A 108 -8.13 -16.63 -6.66
C GLY A 108 -7.28 -16.58 -5.38
N LEU A 109 -6.51 -15.51 -5.19
CA LEU A 109 -5.68 -15.27 -3.99
C LEU A 109 -6.39 -14.37 -2.94
N THR A 110 -7.49 -13.72 -3.33
CA THR A 110 -8.24 -12.75 -2.53
C THR A 110 -9.72 -13.14 -2.49
N GLU A 111 -10.43 -12.69 -1.45
CA GLU A 111 -11.89 -12.64 -1.47
C GLU A 111 -12.34 -11.34 -2.13
N ASP A 112 -12.76 -11.44 -3.40
CA ASP A 112 -13.16 -10.29 -4.21
C ASP A 112 -14.65 -9.97 -4.00
N ARG A 113 -14.95 -8.80 -3.44
CA ARG A 113 -16.33 -8.35 -3.15
C ARG A 113 -16.99 -7.62 -4.33
N VAL A 114 -16.21 -7.16 -5.31
CA VAL A 114 -16.75 -6.50 -6.51
C VAL A 114 -17.44 -7.52 -7.40
N VAL A 115 -18.73 -7.33 -7.64
CA VAL A 115 -19.52 -8.12 -8.59
C VAL A 115 -19.40 -7.50 -9.99
N GLY A 116 -19.10 -8.31 -11.01
CA GLY A 116 -19.13 -7.87 -12.41
C GLY A 116 -18.04 -6.86 -12.81
N GLY A 117 -16.99 -6.68 -12.00
CA GLY A 117 -15.99 -5.65 -12.28
C GLY A 117 -15.16 -5.93 -13.54
N ALA A 118 -14.93 -4.92 -14.36
CA ALA A 118 -14.34 -5.04 -15.70
C ALA A 118 -12.98 -5.74 -15.75
N ALA A 119 -12.13 -5.57 -14.72
CA ALA A 119 -10.84 -6.26 -14.67
C ALA A 119 -11.00 -7.79 -14.61
N PHE A 120 -12.00 -8.29 -13.90
CA PHE A 120 -12.21 -9.72 -13.66
C PHE A 120 -12.70 -10.46 -14.91
N ALA A 121 -13.32 -9.76 -15.87
CA ALA A 121 -13.66 -10.35 -17.18
C ALA A 121 -12.43 -10.89 -17.94
N ARG A 122 -11.25 -10.30 -17.68
CA ARG A 122 -9.95 -10.67 -18.29
C ARG A 122 -9.08 -11.55 -17.38
N ARG A 123 -9.33 -11.60 -16.07
CA ARG A 123 -8.58 -12.41 -15.10
C ARG A 123 -9.25 -13.77 -14.92
N ARG A 124 -9.02 -14.68 -15.89
CA ARG A 124 -9.69 -15.99 -15.96
C ARG A 124 -8.87 -17.15 -15.38
N ARG A 125 -7.61 -16.90 -15.04
CA ARG A 125 -6.72 -17.91 -14.46
C ARG A 125 -6.72 -17.80 -12.94
N ARG A 126 -6.47 -18.92 -12.28
CA ARG A 126 -6.01 -18.92 -10.89
C ARG A 126 -4.48 -18.88 -10.88
N LEU A 127 -3.91 -18.05 -10.02
CA LEU A 127 -2.47 -17.95 -9.82
C LEU A 127 -2.11 -18.43 -8.43
N THR A 128 -0.93 -19.01 -8.30
CA THR A 128 -0.21 -19.11 -7.04
C THR A 128 0.35 -17.73 -6.67
N LEU A 129 0.66 -17.53 -5.38
CA LEU A 129 1.30 -16.29 -4.93
C LEU A 129 2.65 -16.07 -5.63
N ALA A 130 3.42 -17.14 -5.87
CA ALA A 130 4.70 -17.07 -6.56
C ALA A 130 4.55 -16.61 -8.02
N GLU A 131 3.55 -17.08 -8.75
CA GLU A 131 3.27 -16.62 -10.12
C GLU A 131 2.87 -15.14 -10.15
N LEU A 132 2.04 -14.70 -9.19
CA LEU A 132 1.68 -13.29 -9.08
C LEU A 132 2.92 -12.43 -8.77
N VAL A 133 3.79 -12.88 -7.85
CA VAL A 133 5.06 -12.21 -7.51
C VAL A 133 5.98 -12.14 -8.73
N ALA A 134 6.16 -13.23 -9.45
CA ALA A 134 7.00 -13.25 -10.64
C ALA A 134 6.51 -12.24 -11.69
N GLY A 135 5.21 -12.22 -11.97
CA GLY A 135 4.65 -11.25 -12.91
C GLY A 135 4.76 -9.79 -12.45
N THR A 136 4.59 -9.53 -11.15
CA THR A 136 4.40 -8.16 -10.64
C THR A 136 5.68 -7.51 -10.11
N LEU A 137 6.66 -8.32 -9.69
CA LEU A 137 7.93 -7.84 -9.15
C LEU A 137 9.14 -8.25 -9.99
N LEU A 138 9.05 -9.23 -10.90
CA LEU A 138 10.19 -9.63 -11.73
C LEU A 138 10.03 -9.21 -13.20
N ASP A 139 8.88 -9.50 -13.79
CA ASP A 139 8.65 -9.31 -15.23
C ASP A 139 8.13 -7.91 -15.58
N TYR A 140 7.13 -7.41 -14.85
CA TYR A 140 6.48 -6.13 -15.18
C TYR A 140 7.34 -4.87 -14.92
N PRO A 141 8.04 -4.72 -13.78
CA PRO A 141 8.80 -3.51 -13.49
C PRO A 141 10.24 -3.56 -14.01
N LEU A 142 10.77 -2.38 -14.37
CA LEU A 142 12.21 -2.19 -14.62
C LEU A 142 12.91 -1.76 -13.34
N TYR A 143 14.07 -2.35 -13.07
CA TYR A 143 14.94 -1.97 -11.96
C TYR A 143 16.19 -1.25 -12.47
N TRP A 144 16.60 -0.22 -11.73
CA TRP A 144 17.74 0.62 -12.09
C TRP A 144 18.74 0.68 -10.95
N ASP A 145 20.02 0.41 -11.25
CA ASP A 145 21.11 0.64 -10.32
C ASP A 145 21.67 2.07 -10.49
N PRO A 146 21.56 2.95 -9.47
CA PRO A 146 22.04 4.32 -9.58
C PRO A 146 23.58 4.46 -9.52
N LEU A 147 24.34 3.46 -9.05
CA LEU A 147 25.81 3.46 -9.08
C LEU A 147 26.33 2.99 -10.43
N LEU A 148 25.77 1.89 -10.94
CA LEU A 148 26.18 1.33 -12.24
C LEU A 148 25.56 2.10 -13.42
N LYS A 149 24.55 2.92 -13.16
CA LYS A 149 23.79 3.68 -14.17
C LYS A 149 23.25 2.76 -15.28
N GLY A 150 22.64 1.65 -14.88
CA GLY A 150 22.12 0.65 -15.82
C GLY A 150 20.94 -0.13 -15.25
N TYR A 151 20.25 -0.84 -16.14
CA TYR A 151 19.21 -1.78 -15.75
C TYR A 151 19.80 -2.93 -14.93
N THR A 152 19.03 -3.39 -13.96
CA THR A 152 19.43 -4.47 -13.05
C THR A 152 18.21 -5.33 -12.71
N THR A 153 18.37 -6.29 -11.80
CA THR A 153 17.28 -7.19 -11.39
C THR A 153 16.62 -6.73 -10.08
N CYS A 154 15.43 -7.26 -9.81
CA CYS A 154 14.72 -7.05 -8.54
C CYS A 154 15.59 -7.46 -7.35
N GLU A 155 16.25 -8.62 -7.43
CA GLU A 155 17.10 -9.18 -6.39
C GLU A 155 18.30 -8.29 -6.09
N ALA A 156 18.94 -7.74 -7.13
CA ALA A 156 20.05 -6.82 -6.96
C ALA A 156 19.62 -5.53 -6.22
N VAL A 157 18.47 -4.95 -6.60
CA VAL A 157 17.92 -3.78 -5.89
C VAL A 157 17.53 -4.14 -4.47
N LEU A 158 16.91 -5.29 -4.25
CA LEU A 158 16.51 -5.75 -2.92
C LEU A 158 17.72 -5.93 -2.00
N ASN A 159 18.75 -6.64 -2.44
CA ASN A 159 19.98 -6.86 -1.67
C ASN A 159 20.62 -5.54 -1.28
N ARG A 160 20.68 -4.59 -2.21
CA ARG A 160 21.19 -3.25 -1.93
C ARG A 160 20.35 -2.48 -0.91
N LEU A 161 19.02 -2.57 -0.98
CA LEU A 161 18.13 -1.95 0.02
C LEU A 161 18.34 -2.56 1.41
N VAL A 162 18.57 -3.87 1.48
CA VAL A 162 18.88 -4.59 2.73
C VAL A 162 20.24 -4.15 3.28
N GLU A 163 21.28 -4.12 2.46
CA GLU A 163 22.62 -3.66 2.86
C GLU A 163 22.60 -2.21 3.37
N GLU A 164 21.87 -1.32 2.70
CA GLU A 164 21.72 0.07 3.11
C GLU A 164 20.95 0.18 4.44
N ARG A 165 19.90 -0.62 4.63
CA ARG A 165 19.16 -0.69 5.90
C ARG A 165 20.09 -1.14 7.03
N ASP A 166 20.84 -2.21 6.81
CA ASP A 166 21.69 -2.83 7.85
C ASP A 166 22.84 -1.90 8.25
N ARG A 167 23.48 -1.24 7.27
CA ARG A 167 24.48 -0.20 7.54
C ARG A 167 23.91 0.93 8.38
N ARG A 168 22.73 1.44 8.03
CA ARG A 168 22.08 2.51 8.79
C ARG A 168 21.65 2.09 10.19
N ALA A 169 21.33 0.81 10.39
CA ALA A 169 21.02 0.25 11.70
C ALA A 169 22.25 0.29 12.61
N GLN A 170 23.39 -0.17 12.08
CA GLN A 170 24.66 -0.18 12.79
C GLN A 170 25.13 1.23 13.18
N ASP A 171 24.95 2.20 12.28
CA ASP A 171 25.36 3.59 12.51
C ASP A 171 24.35 4.40 13.36
N GLY A 172 23.26 3.79 13.84
CA GLY A 172 22.20 4.47 14.61
C GLY A 172 21.42 5.53 13.82
N THR A 173 21.52 5.54 12.48
CA THR A 173 20.91 6.57 11.63
C THR A 173 19.53 6.18 11.09
N LEU A 174 19.07 4.94 11.32
CA LEU A 174 17.71 4.51 10.95
C LEU A 174 16.64 5.38 11.63
N GLU A 175 16.79 5.68 12.92
CA GLU A 175 15.84 6.53 13.67
C GLU A 175 15.81 7.97 13.11
N ARG A 176 16.94 8.45 12.58
CA ARG A 176 17.06 9.75 11.89
C ARG A 176 16.40 9.80 10.51
N LEU A 177 15.78 8.72 10.02
CA LEU A 177 14.95 8.76 8.81
C LEU A 177 13.51 9.20 9.08
N ASN A 178 13.07 9.17 10.35
CA ASN A 178 11.83 9.80 10.79
C ASN A 178 11.98 11.33 10.84
N ARG A 179 12.51 11.92 9.76
CA ARG A 179 12.66 13.37 9.65
C ARG A 179 11.30 13.97 9.37
N GLY A 180 10.93 14.96 10.18
CA GLY A 180 9.70 15.73 10.03
C GLY A 180 9.51 16.27 8.62
N TRP A 181 8.26 16.62 8.31
CA TRP A 181 7.79 17.13 7.01
C TRP A 181 8.77 18.09 6.33
N TRP A 182 9.37 19.02 7.08
CA TRP A 182 10.35 20.00 6.59
C TRP A 182 11.57 19.40 5.89
N ALA A 183 12.16 18.35 6.45
CA ALA A 183 13.34 17.70 5.86
C ALA A 183 13.00 16.83 4.63
N ARG A 184 11.72 16.46 4.44
CA ARG A 184 11.24 15.79 3.23
C ARG A 184 10.94 16.81 2.14
N SER A 185 10.32 17.94 2.49
CA SER A 185 10.02 19.05 1.56
C SER A 185 11.29 19.70 1.01
N GLN A 186 12.31 19.93 1.84
CA GLN A 186 13.60 20.46 1.38
C GLN A 186 14.30 19.51 0.38
N ARG A 187 14.21 18.19 0.57
CA ARG A 187 14.78 17.23 -0.38
C ARG A 187 14.06 17.23 -1.72
N LYS A 188 12.73 17.33 -1.72
CA LYS A 188 11.94 17.48 -2.96
C LYS A 188 12.31 18.76 -3.70
N PHE A 189 12.38 19.89 -3.00
CA PHE A 189 12.79 21.16 -3.58
C PHE A 189 14.21 21.08 -4.15
N HIS A 190 15.15 20.49 -3.41
CA HIS A 190 16.53 20.38 -3.86
C HIS A 190 16.69 19.43 -5.06
N ALA A 191 15.90 18.35 -5.14
CA ALA A 191 15.86 17.47 -6.29
C ALA A 191 15.27 18.16 -7.54
N ILE A 192 14.17 18.90 -7.39
CA ILE A 192 13.55 19.68 -8.47
C ILE A 192 14.52 20.77 -8.97
N TRP A 193 15.14 21.50 -8.04
CA TRP A 193 16.10 22.55 -8.37
C TRP A 193 17.36 22.01 -9.07
N ARG A 194 17.86 20.85 -8.66
CA ARG A 194 18.96 20.18 -9.38
C ARG A 194 18.55 19.75 -10.78
N ALA A 195 17.35 19.16 -10.94
CA ALA A 195 16.84 18.77 -12.25
C ALA A 195 16.66 19.98 -13.18
N TRP A 196 16.24 21.12 -12.64
CA TRP A 196 16.15 22.40 -13.36
C TRP A 196 17.52 22.94 -13.79
N ARG A 197 18.54 22.82 -12.93
CA ARG A 197 19.90 23.29 -13.25
C ARG A 197 20.69 22.39 -14.19
N THR A 198 20.26 21.15 -14.40
CA THR A 198 20.89 20.21 -15.34
C THR A 198 20.17 20.17 -16.70
N ALA A 199 19.19 21.06 -16.93
CA ALA A 199 18.42 21.17 -18.16
C ALA A 199 18.89 22.31 -19.08
N ASP A 200 19.98 23.00 -18.71
CA ASP A 200 20.78 23.92 -19.54
C ASP A 200 22.14 23.27 -19.83
#